data_AF-A0A3R6J4H1-F1
#
_entry.id   AF-A0A3R6J4H1-F1
#
_cell.length_a   1.000
_cell.length_b   1.000
_cell.length_c   1.000
_cell.angle_alpha   90.00
_cell.angle_beta   90.00
_cell.angle_gamma   90.00
#
_symmetry.space_group_name_H-M   'P 1'
#
loop_
_entity.id
_entity.type
_entity.pdbx_description
1 polymer ?
#
loop_
_entity_poly.entity_id
_entity_poly.type
_entity_poly.pdbx_seq_one_letter_code
_entity_poly.pdbx_strand_id
1 'polypeptide(L)'
;MNENEIRVPVNDGYLVARRNADPNYDGIHIVFETKDGVSIDITSVECKSETDKKKIDIYTYANVYTKDFTSKNSIKVDEIQKMLAEKGEK
;
A
#
# COMPACT_ATOMS: atom_id res chain seq x y z
N MET A 1 9.01 18.27 9.19
CA MET A 1 8.25 17.02 8.94
C MET A 1 7.48 17.24 7.66
N ASN A 2 7.54 16.31 6.70
CA ASN A 2 6.62 16.36 5.55
C ASN A 2 5.21 16.20 6.12
N GLU A 3 4.31 17.14 5.82
CA GLU A 3 2.97 17.22 6.42
C GLU A 3 2.06 16.01 6.13
N ASN A 4 2.53 15.06 5.31
CA ASN A 4 1.77 13.89 4.83
C ASN A 4 2.42 12.55 5.20
N GLU A 5 3.29 12.51 6.22
CA GLU A 5 3.96 11.28 6.67
C GLU A 5 3.65 11.00 8.14
N ILE A 6 3.35 9.73 8.45
CA ILE A 6 3.29 9.22 9.81
C ILE A 6 4.58 8.44 10.07
N ARG A 7 5.30 8.83 11.12
CA ARG A 7 6.56 8.18 11.52
C ARG A 7 6.40 7.58 12.91
N VAL A 8 6.58 6.26 13.01
CA VAL A 8 6.52 5.52 14.27
C VAL A 8 7.91 4.98 14.57
N PRO A 9 8.56 5.37 15.68
CA PRO A 9 9.86 4.81 16.05
C PRO A 9 9.71 3.31 16.36
N VAL A 10 10.55 2.48 15.76
CA VAL A 10 10.59 1.03 15.97
C VAL A 10 12.03 0.56 15.96
N ASN A 11 12.47 -0.09 17.05
CA ASN A 11 13.83 -0.59 17.20
C ASN A 11 14.89 0.49 16.83
N ASP A 12 15.82 0.16 15.94
CA ASP A 12 16.87 1.05 15.42
C ASP A 12 16.47 1.87 14.19
N GLY A 13 15.19 2.22 14.09
CA GLY A 13 14.68 3.00 12.97
C GLY A 13 13.26 3.51 13.19
N TYR A 14 12.56 3.67 12.08
CA TYR A 14 11.20 4.19 12.00
C TYR A 14 10.40 3.39 10.99
N LEU A 15 9.16 3.03 11.32
CA LEU A 15 8.16 2.76 10.30
C LEU A 15 7.62 4.09 9.79
N VAL A 16 7.68 4.30 8.49
CA VAL A 16 7.22 5.52 7.82
C VAL A 16 6.11 5.14 6.86
N ALA A 17 4.90 5.62 7.16
CA ALA A 17 3.77 5.53 6.27
C ALA A 17 3.60 6.87 5.55
N ARG A 18 3.54 6.83 4.22
CA ARG A 18 3.39 8.01 3.37
C ARG A 18 2.48 7.72 2.20
N ARG A 19 1.93 8.76 1.58
CA ARG A 19 1.24 8.59 0.30
C ARG A 19 2.23 8.05 -0.74
N ASN A 20 1.76 7.15 -1.59
CA ASN A 20 2.54 6.73 -2.75
C ASN A 20 2.90 7.96 -3.60
N ALA A 21 4.17 8.06 -3.99
CA ALA A 21 4.70 9.22 -4.70
C ALA A 21 4.30 9.25 -6.18
N ASP A 22 3.94 8.10 -6.75
CA ASP A 22 3.47 8.03 -8.13
C ASP A 22 2.00 8.46 -8.21
N PRO A 23 1.67 9.54 -8.94
CA PRO A 23 0.29 10.04 -9.06
C PRO A 23 -0.66 9.06 -9.76
N ASN A 24 -0.14 8.04 -10.46
CA ASN A 24 -0.94 6.99 -11.08
C ASN A 24 -1.38 5.92 -10.09
N TYR A 25 -0.80 5.90 -8.90
CA TYR A 25 -1.03 4.89 -7.87
C TYR A 25 -1.44 5.59 -6.58
N ASP A 26 -2.74 5.83 -6.42
CA ASP A 26 -3.27 6.46 -5.22
C ASP A 26 -3.26 5.44 -4.07
N GLY A 27 -2.44 5.67 -3.05
CA GLY A 27 -2.22 4.66 -2.03
C GLY A 27 -1.33 5.09 -0.87
N ILE A 28 -1.15 4.18 0.08
CA ILE A 28 -0.21 4.31 1.19
C ILE A 28 0.95 3.34 0.96
N HIS A 29 2.16 3.86 1.08
CA HIS A 29 3.38 3.08 1.07
C HIS A 29 4.01 3.12 2.47
N ILE A 30 4.32 1.94 3.02
CA ILE A 30 4.94 1.77 4.33
C ILE A 30 6.35 1.22 4.13
N VAL A 31 7.32 1.96 4.64
CA VAL A 31 8.75 1.61 4.61
C VAL A 31 9.32 1.57 6.03
N PHE A 32 10.34 0.76 6.25
CA PHE A 32 11.20 0.83 7.42
C PHE A 32 12.44 1.64 7.07
N GLU A 33 12.66 2.75 7.77
CA GLU A 33 13.84 3.59 7.64
C GLU A 33 14.76 3.37 8.84
N THR A 34 15.96 2.86 8.61
CA THR A 34 16.99 2.68 9.64
C THR A 34 17.64 4.01 10.01
N LYS A 35 18.26 4.10 11.19
CA LYS A 35 18.99 5.31 11.62
C LYS A 35 20.17 5.69 10.71
N ASP A 36 20.77 4.73 10.02
CA ASP A 36 21.85 4.93 9.05
C ASP A 36 21.34 5.30 7.64
N GLY A 37 20.02 5.47 7.47
CA GLY A 37 19.41 6.05 6.26
C GLY A 37 19.04 5.04 5.18
N VAL A 38 19.06 3.74 5.48
CA VAL A 38 18.56 2.69 4.58
C VAL A 38 17.04 2.66 4.67
N SER A 39 16.37 2.64 3.51
CA SER A 39 14.92 2.51 3.41
C SER A 39 14.56 1.15 2.82
N ILE A 40 13.66 0.46 3.50
CA ILE A 40 13.28 -0.92 3.21
C ILE A 40 11.76 -0.97 3.02
N ASP A 41 11.30 -1.35 1.84
CA ASP A 41 9.86 -1.46 1.56
C ASP A 41 9.24 -2.60 2.36
N ILE A 42 8.12 -2.33 3.05
CA ILE A 42 7.42 -3.33 3.88
C ILE A 42 6.11 -3.72 3.19
N THR A 43 5.29 -2.73 2.87
CA THR A 43 4.02 -2.97 2.18
C THR A 43 3.50 -1.73 1.46
N SER A 44 2.80 -1.95 0.35
CA SER A 44 2.09 -0.92 -0.41
C SER A 44 0.63 -1.31 -0.55
N VAL A 45 -0.28 -0.38 -0.29
CA VAL A 45 -1.71 -0.52 -0.56
C VAL A 45 -2.09 0.58 -1.52
N GLU A 46 -2.43 0.23 -2.76
CA GLU A 46 -2.61 1.20 -3.83
C GLU A 46 -3.78 0.86 -4.76
N CYS A 47 -4.39 1.93 -5.27
CA CYS A 47 -5.38 1.92 -6.33
C CYS A 47 -4.76 2.55 -7.56
N LYS A 48 -4.82 1.85 -8.69
CA LYS A 48 -4.37 2.44 -9.94
C LYS A 48 -5.42 3.37 -10.52
N SER A 49 -4.99 4.49 -11.06
CA SER A 49 -5.86 5.42 -11.80
C SER A 49 -6.49 4.74 -13.02
N GLU A 50 -5.75 3.85 -13.71
CA GLU A 50 -6.21 3.11 -14.89
C GLU A 50 -7.41 2.20 -14.63
N THR A 51 -7.58 1.73 -13.39
CA THR A 51 -8.71 0.87 -12.99
C THR A 51 -9.87 1.64 -12.36
N ASP A 52 -9.82 2.98 -12.38
CA ASP A 52 -10.83 3.85 -11.74
C ASP A 52 -11.08 3.46 -10.27
N LYS A 53 -10.01 3.07 -9.56
CA LYS A 53 -10.05 2.61 -8.17
C LYS A 53 -10.98 1.41 -7.89
N LYS A 54 -11.37 0.66 -8.93
CA LYS A 54 -12.19 -0.58 -8.81
C LYS A 54 -11.41 -1.74 -8.21
N LYS A 55 -10.10 -1.59 -8.07
CA LYS A 55 -9.20 -2.61 -7.55
C LYS A 55 -8.19 -1.98 -6.61
N ILE A 56 -8.07 -2.56 -5.42
CA ILE A 56 -7.00 -2.25 -4.46
C ILE A 56 -5.98 -3.37 -4.55
N ASP A 57 -4.73 -3.03 -4.86
CA ASP A 57 -3.61 -3.96 -4.83
C ASP A 57 -2.83 -3.78 -3.51
N ILE A 58 -2.54 -4.90 -2.85
CA ILE A 58 -1.77 -4.97 -1.60
C ILE A 58 -0.50 -5.76 -1.89
N TYR A 59 0.64 -5.10 -1.78
CA TYR A 59 1.96 -5.69 -1.96
C TYR A 59 2.61 -5.88 -0.60
N THR A 60 3.13 -7.08 -0.34
CA THR A 60 3.90 -7.39 0.86
C THR A 60 5.28 -7.87 0.43
N TYR A 61 6.32 -7.21 0.91
CA TYR A 61 7.70 -7.48 0.52
C TYR A 61 8.35 -8.34 1.60
N ALA A 62 8.29 -9.67 1.45
CA ALA A 62 8.75 -10.61 2.47
C ALA A 62 10.29 -10.78 2.49
N ASN A 63 10.96 -10.49 1.36
CA ASN A 63 12.42 -10.38 1.29
C ASN A 63 12.77 -9.15 0.46
N VAL A 64 13.41 -8.19 1.12
CA VAL A 64 13.70 -6.86 0.60
C VAL A 64 14.90 -6.84 -0.36
N TYR A 65 15.63 -7.95 -0.44
CA TYR A 65 16.81 -8.09 -1.29
C TYR A 65 16.49 -8.72 -2.66
N THR A 66 15.27 -9.19 -2.87
CA THR A 66 14.89 -9.92 -4.09
C THR A 66 13.42 -9.70 -4.43
N LYS A 67 13.13 -9.27 -5.66
CA LYS A 67 11.76 -9.03 -6.15
C LYS A 67 10.86 -10.27 -6.08
N ASP A 68 11.46 -11.47 -6.06
CA ASP A 68 10.78 -12.77 -6.10
C ASP A 68 9.94 -13.08 -4.85
N PHE A 69 10.08 -12.31 -3.77
CA PHE A 69 9.31 -12.47 -2.53
C PHE A 69 8.27 -11.37 -2.31
N THR A 70 7.90 -10.67 -3.40
CA THR A 70 6.78 -9.74 -3.39
C THR A 70 5.48 -10.53 -3.52
N SER A 71 4.73 -10.65 -2.44
CA SER A 71 3.38 -11.19 -2.49
C SER A 71 2.41 -10.08 -2.91
N LYS A 72 1.60 -10.34 -3.93
CA LYS A 72 0.55 -9.43 -4.37
C LYS A 72 -0.81 -10.05 -4.08
N ASN A 73 -1.61 -9.35 -3.29
CA ASN A 73 -3.01 -9.63 -3.09
C ASN A 73 -3.84 -8.50 -3.71
N SER A 74 -5.07 -8.81 -4.08
CA SER A 74 -5.95 -7.85 -4.74
C SER A 74 -7.37 -7.94 -4.19
N ILE A 75 -7.96 -6.80 -3.87
CA ILE A 75 -9.38 -6.66 -3.53
C ILE A 75 -10.08 -6.04 -4.73
N LYS A 76 -11.08 -6.75 -5.27
CA LYS A 76 -11.93 -6.27 -6.36
C LYS A 76 -13.13 -5.52 -5.77
N VAL A 77 -13.03 -4.20 -5.72
CA VAL A 77 -14.02 -3.32 -5.09
C VAL A 77 -15.32 -3.30 -5.90
N ASP A 78 -15.22 -3.39 -7.22
CA ASP A 78 -16.36 -3.47 -8.13
C ASP A 78 -17.23 -4.72 -7.90
N GLU A 79 -16.62 -5.88 -7.67
CA GLU A 79 -17.37 -7.11 -7.34
C GLU A 79 -18.12 -6.95 -6.00
N ILE A 80 -17.49 -6.34 -4.99
CA ILE A 80 -18.14 -6.05 -3.71
C ILE A 80 -19.32 -5.10 -3.90
N GLN A 81 -19.14 -4.01 -4.66
CA GLN A 81 -20.20 -3.05 -4.94
C GLN A 81 -21.37 -3.68 -5.68
N LYS A 82 -21.09 -4.52 -6.69
CA LYS A 82 -22.11 -5.27 -7.43
C LYS A 82 -22.92 -6.18 -6.50
N MET A 83 -22.24 -6.96 -5.65
CA MET A 83 -22.91 -7.84 -4.68
C MET A 83 -23.79 -7.08 -3.69
N LEU A 84 -23.38 -5.88 -3.26
CA LEU A 84 -24.16 -5.05 -2.36
C LEU A 84 -25.39 -4.46 -3.04
N ALA A 85 -25.27 -4.03 -4.30
CA ALA A 85 -26.40 -3.54 -5.09
C ALA A 85 -27.46 -4.63 -5.29
N GLU A 86 -27.05 -5.85 -5.67
CA GLU A 86 -27.96 -6.99 -5.85
C GLU A 86 -28.65 -7.42 -4.54
N LYS A 87 -28.05 -7.15 -3.38
CA LYS A 87 -28.65 -7.44 -2.06
C LYS A 87 -29.57 -6.33 -1.54
N GLY A 88 -29.37 -5.09 -1.99
CA GLY A 88 -30.19 -3.94 -1.63
C GLY A 88 -31.51 -3.84 -2.39
N GLU A 89 -31.69 -4.63 -3.45
CA GLU A 89 -32.92 -4.74 -4.24
C GLU A 89 -33.94 -5.76 -3.67
N LYS A 90 -34.05 -5.89 -2.35
CA LYS A 90 -35.13 -6.67 -1.70
C LYS A 90 -36.09 -5.79 -0.91
#